data_AF-E6PN68-F1
#
_entry.id   AF-E6PN68-F1
#
_cell.length_a   1.000
_cell.length_b   1.000
_cell.length_c   1.000
_cell.angle_alpha   90.00
_cell.angle_beta   90.00
_cell.angle_gamma   90.00
#
_symmetry.space_group_name_H-M   'P 1'
#
loop_
_entity.id
_entity.type
_entity.pdbx_description
1 polymer ?
#
loop_
_entity_poly.entity_id
_entity_poly.type
_entity_poly.pdbx_seq_one_letter_code
_entity_poly.pdbx_strand_id
1 'polypeptide(L)'
;MSESGVHAHAPHEEAVHHASEGKNHTLNQWVAIFTALLAALGAIVSYQGSHLMNEVLLYKNEAVLKKTHATDEWNYYQAVSTKQHLMELAHDLAPADKQAGIAAKITKYQGQKTEIKARADALEAASNKANEESDRLNRPHTGMARSLIFLQIAISLASITALTGRRWLFGVAMLSALIGVGLWVTALGWVAA
;
A
#
# COMPACT_ATOMS: atom_id res chain seq x y z
N MET A 1 60.04 -18.48 -40.66
CA MET A 1 58.96 -18.66 -41.65
C MET A 1 57.75 -17.91 -41.12
N SER A 2 57.50 -16.71 -41.63
CA SER A 2 56.38 -15.85 -41.23
C SER A 2 55.24 -16.01 -42.24
N GLU A 3 54.14 -16.64 -41.85
CA GLU A 3 52.88 -16.56 -42.59
C GLU A 3 52.17 -15.26 -42.19
N SER A 4 52.26 -14.25 -43.05
CA SER A 4 51.43 -13.05 -43.00
C SER A 4 50.11 -13.36 -43.71
N GLY A 5 49.10 -13.78 -42.96
CA GLY A 5 47.71 -13.80 -43.41
C GLY A 5 47.23 -12.35 -43.59
N VAL A 6 47.24 -11.86 -44.83
CA VAL A 6 46.58 -10.60 -45.19
C VAL A 6 45.08 -10.86 -45.17
N HIS A 7 44.45 -10.64 -44.02
CA HIS A 7 43.01 -10.51 -43.92
C HIS A 7 42.61 -9.17 -44.53
N ALA A 8 42.40 -9.16 -45.85
CA ALA A 8 41.75 -8.06 -46.54
C ALA A 8 40.26 -8.11 -46.21
N HIS A 9 39.83 -7.29 -45.25
CA HIS A 9 38.42 -7.01 -45.06
C HIS A 9 37.89 -6.33 -46.33
N ALA A 10 36.77 -6.84 -46.85
CA ALA A 10 36.20 -6.30 -48.05
C ALA A 10 35.58 -4.92 -47.73
N PRO A 11 35.79 -3.86 -48.53
CA PRO A 11 35.40 -2.48 -48.20
C PRO A 11 33.88 -2.28 -47.99
N HIS A 12 33.08 -3.26 -48.37
CA HIS A 12 31.63 -3.29 -48.12
C HIS A 12 31.26 -3.83 -46.73
N GLU A 13 32.07 -4.70 -46.12
CA GLU A 13 31.81 -5.17 -44.74
C GLU A 13 32.11 -4.06 -43.73
N GLU A 14 33.18 -3.30 -43.93
CA GLU A 14 33.57 -2.17 -43.06
C GLU A 14 32.60 -0.98 -43.20
N ALA A 15 32.07 -0.70 -44.40
CA ALA A 15 31.06 0.34 -44.60
C ALA A 15 29.68 -0.01 -43.98
N VAL A 16 29.29 -1.29 -43.98
CA VAL A 16 28.04 -1.75 -43.37
C VAL A 16 28.16 -1.80 -41.85
N HIS A 17 29.33 -2.17 -41.31
CA HIS A 17 29.62 -2.07 -39.88
C HIS A 17 29.64 -0.60 -39.41
N HIS A 18 30.31 0.32 -40.12
CA HIS A 18 30.34 1.74 -39.73
C HIS A 18 28.99 2.48 -39.91
N ALA A 19 28.20 2.14 -40.93
CA ALA A 19 26.88 2.75 -41.13
C ALA A 19 25.81 2.27 -40.14
N SER A 20 25.94 1.03 -39.64
CA SER A 20 25.02 0.45 -38.65
C SER A 20 25.41 0.76 -37.20
N GLU A 21 26.71 0.90 -36.90
CA GLU A 21 27.19 1.20 -35.54
C GLU A 21 26.91 2.65 -35.10
N GLY A 22 27.15 3.65 -35.96
CA GLY A 22 27.00 5.06 -35.58
C GLY A 22 25.55 5.49 -35.27
N LYS A 23 24.56 4.88 -35.94
CA LYS A 23 23.14 5.25 -35.81
C LYS A 23 22.44 4.54 -34.64
N ASN A 24 22.96 3.39 -34.21
CA ASN A 24 22.45 2.61 -33.09
C ASN A 24 23.13 2.98 -31.76
N HIS A 25 24.40 3.39 -31.79
CA HIS A 25 25.11 3.85 -30.59
C HIS A 25 24.42 5.07 -29.96
N THR A 26 24.02 6.04 -30.78
CA THR A 26 23.29 7.23 -30.31
C THR A 26 21.93 6.87 -29.71
N LEU A 27 21.15 5.98 -30.35
CA LEU A 27 19.87 5.52 -29.81
C LEU A 27 20.05 4.81 -28.46
N ASN A 28 21.03 3.92 -28.35
CA ASN A 28 21.32 3.18 -27.12
C ASN A 28 21.77 4.10 -25.98
N GLN A 29 22.58 5.12 -26.28
CA GLN A 29 22.98 6.14 -25.31
C GLN A 29 21.78 6.97 -24.82
N TRP A 30 20.88 7.37 -25.73
CA TRP A 30 19.63 8.06 -25.37
C TRP A 30 18.71 7.20 -24.50
N VAL A 31 18.56 5.91 -24.85
CA VAL A 31 17.78 4.94 -24.06
C VAL A 31 18.38 4.74 -22.67
N ALA A 32 19.70 4.68 -22.55
CA ALA A 32 20.39 4.55 -21.27
C ALA A 32 20.15 5.77 -20.36
N ILE A 33 20.32 6.99 -20.90
CA ILE A 33 20.05 8.24 -20.15
C ILE A 33 18.58 8.31 -19.75
N PHE A 34 17.65 8.00 -20.66
CA PHE A 34 16.22 7.98 -20.39
C PHE A 34 15.87 7.00 -19.27
N THR A 35 16.44 5.79 -19.30
CA THR A 35 16.22 4.77 -18.28
C THR A 35 16.76 5.21 -16.91
N ALA A 36 17.94 5.84 -16.87
CA ALA A 36 18.51 6.38 -15.64
C ALA A 36 17.63 7.48 -15.02
N LEU A 37 17.05 8.36 -15.84
CA LEU A 37 16.12 9.39 -15.38
C LEU A 37 14.82 8.78 -14.83
N LEU A 38 14.23 7.80 -15.52
CA LEU A 38 13.04 7.11 -15.04
C LEU A 38 13.30 6.34 -13.74
N ALA A 39 14.49 5.77 -13.57
CA ALA A 39 14.88 5.09 -12.34
C ALA A 39 14.98 6.08 -11.16
N ALA A 40 15.58 7.25 -11.36
CA ALA A 40 15.64 8.30 -10.34
C ALA A 40 14.24 8.82 -9.94
N LEU A 41 13.37 9.05 -10.93
CA LEU A 41 11.98 9.44 -10.69
C LEU A 41 11.20 8.32 -9.99
N GLY A 42 11.36 7.07 -10.43
CA GLY A 42 10.74 5.90 -9.82
C GLY A 42 11.16 5.71 -8.35
N ALA A 43 12.43 5.99 -8.01
CA ALA A 43 12.90 5.96 -6.64
C ALA A 43 12.22 7.03 -5.76
N ILE A 44 12.03 8.25 -6.28
CA ILE A 44 11.32 9.33 -5.58
C ILE A 44 9.84 9.01 -5.39
N VAL A 45 9.17 8.46 -6.40
CA VAL A 45 7.76 8.02 -6.32
C VAL A 45 7.63 6.88 -5.31
N SER A 46 8.54 5.92 -5.36
CA SER A 46 8.57 4.76 -4.45
C SER A 46 8.78 5.19 -2.99
N TYR A 47 9.69 6.12 -2.73
CA TYR A 47 9.92 6.66 -1.38
C TYR A 47 8.66 7.35 -0.83
N GLN A 48 8.03 8.24 -1.61
CA GLN A 48 6.82 8.95 -1.19
C GLN A 48 5.63 8.00 -0.99
N GLY A 49 5.43 7.05 -1.92
CA GLY A 49 4.40 6.03 -1.79
C GLY A 49 4.61 5.16 -0.55
N SER A 50 5.86 4.77 -0.27
CA SER A 50 6.21 3.97 0.91
C SER A 50 6.01 4.75 2.21
N HIS A 51 6.34 6.04 2.25
CA HIS A 51 6.12 6.88 3.43
C HIS A 51 4.63 7.02 3.75
N LEU A 52 3.80 7.32 2.76
CA LEU A 52 2.36 7.43 2.93
C LEU A 52 1.72 6.09 3.30
N MET A 53 2.21 4.98 2.73
CA MET A 53 1.79 3.63 3.12
C MET A 53 2.11 3.35 4.59
N ASN A 54 3.29 3.73 5.07
CA ASN A 54 3.67 3.52 6.47
C ASN A 54 2.74 4.28 7.43
N GLU A 55 2.36 5.51 7.09
CA GLU A 55 1.40 6.28 7.90
C GLU A 55 0.01 5.64 7.89
N VAL A 56 -0.50 5.25 6.73
CA VAL A 56 -1.78 4.52 6.61
C VAL A 56 -1.75 3.23 7.44
N LEU A 57 -0.67 2.45 7.34
CA LEU A 57 -0.50 1.22 8.09
C LEU A 57 -0.48 1.47 9.61
N LEU A 58 0.15 2.55 10.07
CA LEU A 58 0.17 2.91 11.48
C LEU A 58 -1.24 3.21 12.00
N TYR A 59 -2.00 4.07 11.32
CA TYR A 59 -3.38 4.40 11.71
C TYR A 59 -4.31 3.18 11.63
N LYS A 60 -4.14 2.34 10.61
CA LYS A 60 -4.93 1.11 10.45
C LYS A 60 -4.61 0.09 11.54
N ASN A 61 -3.34 -0.05 11.93
CA ASN A 61 -2.95 -0.91 13.05
C ASN A 61 -3.51 -0.39 14.38
N GLU A 62 -3.48 0.92 14.61
CA GLU A 62 -4.14 1.52 15.78
C GLU A 62 -5.65 1.26 15.79
N ALA A 63 -6.32 1.40 14.66
CA ALA A 63 -7.75 1.12 14.53
C ALA A 63 -8.04 -0.35 14.85
N VAL A 64 -7.27 -1.28 14.29
CA VAL A 64 -7.38 -2.72 14.57
C VAL A 64 -7.15 -3.02 16.05
N LEU A 65 -6.11 -2.44 16.66
CA LEU A 65 -5.83 -2.63 18.08
C LEU A 65 -7.01 -2.15 18.95
N LYS A 66 -7.51 -0.94 18.70
CA LYS A 66 -8.68 -0.38 19.40
C LYS A 66 -9.93 -1.22 19.19
N LYS A 67 -10.15 -1.73 17.97
CA LYS A 67 -11.27 -2.65 17.67
C LYS A 67 -11.16 -3.95 18.44
N THR A 68 -9.96 -4.55 18.53
CA THR A 68 -9.72 -5.75 19.33
C THR A 68 -10.02 -5.51 20.81
N HIS A 69 -9.54 -4.40 21.38
CA HIS A 69 -9.87 -4.03 22.76
C HIS A 69 -11.38 -3.82 22.96
N ALA A 70 -12.07 -3.20 22.01
CA ALA A 70 -13.53 -3.05 22.06
C ALA A 70 -14.23 -4.42 22.03
N THR A 71 -13.76 -5.35 21.19
CA THR A 71 -14.26 -6.72 21.14
C THR A 71 -14.06 -7.46 22.46
N ASP A 72 -12.91 -7.28 23.12
CA ASP A 72 -12.65 -7.88 24.43
C ASP A 72 -13.61 -7.35 25.50
N GLU A 73 -13.87 -6.04 25.53
CA GLU A 73 -14.86 -5.44 26.44
C GLU A 73 -16.29 -5.92 26.13
N TRP A 74 -16.66 -6.05 24.85
CA TRP A 74 -17.94 -6.64 24.46
C TRP A 74 -18.06 -8.12 24.88
N ASN A 75 -17.00 -8.90 24.74
CA ASN A 75 -16.96 -10.28 25.21
C ASN A 75 -17.11 -10.35 26.74
N TYR A 76 -16.45 -9.44 27.45
CA TYR A 76 -16.60 -9.34 28.91
C TYR A 76 -18.01 -8.90 29.32
N TYR A 77 -18.62 -7.95 28.60
CA TYR A 77 -20.02 -7.55 28.78
C TYR A 77 -20.95 -8.76 28.64
N GLN A 78 -20.75 -9.57 27.60
CA GLN A 78 -21.57 -10.77 27.38
C GLN A 78 -21.39 -11.79 28.50
N ALA A 79 -20.16 -12.00 28.97
CA ALA A 79 -19.89 -12.89 30.10
C ALA A 79 -20.58 -12.41 31.40
N VAL A 80 -20.58 -11.10 31.67
CA VAL A 80 -21.29 -10.52 32.82
C VAL A 80 -22.80 -10.59 32.64
N SER A 81 -23.31 -10.38 31.42
CA SER A 81 -24.74 -10.52 31.11
C SER A 81 -25.23 -11.94 31.36
N THR A 82 -24.48 -12.95 30.92
CA THR A 82 -24.80 -14.35 31.22
C THR A 82 -24.81 -14.62 32.73
N LYS A 83 -23.84 -14.11 33.48
CA LYS A 83 -23.82 -14.22 34.96
C LYS A 83 -25.03 -13.53 35.61
N GLN A 84 -25.43 -12.36 35.11
CA GLN A 84 -26.62 -11.67 35.57
C GLN A 84 -27.88 -12.52 35.33
N HIS A 85 -28.08 -13.02 34.10
CA HIS A 85 -29.25 -13.85 33.78
C HIS A 85 -29.32 -15.14 34.59
N LEU A 86 -28.17 -15.75 34.90
CA LEU A 86 -28.11 -16.88 35.82
C LEU A 86 -28.50 -16.51 37.26
N MET A 87 -28.13 -15.31 37.72
CA MET A 87 -28.56 -14.83 39.04
C MET A 87 -30.04 -14.45 39.07
N GLU A 88 -30.59 -13.90 37.99
CA GLU A 88 -32.03 -13.64 37.84
C GLU A 88 -32.81 -14.94 37.94
N LEU A 89 -32.41 -15.95 37.17
CA LEU A 89 -33.00 -17.29 37.26
C LEU A 89 -32.86 -17.89 38.68
N ALA A 90 -31.69 -17.75 39.30
CA ALA A 90 -31.48 -18.21 40.67
C ALA A 90 -32.32 -17.45 41.70
N HIS A 91 -32.63 -16.17 41.47
CA HIS A 91 -33.51 -15.38 42.33
C HIS A 91 -34.94 -15.90 42.25
N ASP A 92 -35.44 -16.17 41.05
CA ASP A 92 -36.80 -16.67 40.81
C ASP A 92 -37.01 -18.09 41.40
N LEU A 93 -35.94 -18.90 41.43
CA LEU A 93 -35.96 -20.26 42.00
C LEU A 93 -35.63 -20.30 43.50
N ALA A 94 -35.13 -19.22 44.09
CA ALA A 94 -34.67 -19.21 45.47
C ALA A 94 -35.82 -19.00 46.47
N PRO A 95 -35.75 -19.64 47.65
CA PRO A 95 -36.65 -19.32 48.75
C PRO A 95 -36.44 -17.89 49.28
N ALA A 96 -37.49 -17.31 49.85
CA ALA A 96 -37.60 -15.87 50.17
C ALA A 96 -36.48 -15.34 51.08
N ASP A 97 -35.89 -16.20 51.91
CA ASP A 97 -34.78 -15.90 52.82
C ASP A 97 -33.47 -15.59 52.08
N LYS A 98 -33.26 -16.13 50.87
CA LYS A 98 -32.04 -15.92 50.07
C LYS A 98 -32.19 -14.92 48.93
N GLN A 99 -33.41 -14.53 48.61
CA GLN A 99 -33.73 -13.62 47.50
C GLN A 99 -33.03 -12.25 47.61
N ALA A 100 -32.98 -11.66 48.81
CA ALA A 100 -32.36 -10.35 49.04
C ALA A 100 -30.85 -10.35 48.73
N GLY A 101 -30.14 -11.42 49.10
CA GLY A 101 -28.70 -11.56 48.81
C GLY A 101 -28.40 -11.75 47.31
N ILE A 102 -29.32 -12.36 46.55
CA ILE A 102 -29.19 -12.54 45.11
C ILE A 102 -29.54 -11.25 44.37
N ALA A 103 -30.58 -10.52 44.82
CA ALA A 103 -30.96 -9.22 44.25
C ALA A 103 -29.80 -8.21 44.32
N ALA A 104 -29.06 -8.17 45.43
CA ALA A 104 -27.87 -7.34 45.56
C ALA A 104 -26.78 -7.68 44.52
N LYS A 105 -26.61 -8.96 44.15
CA LYS A 105 -25.67 -9.39 43.11
C LYS A 105 -26.14 -8.99 41.71
N ILE A 106 -27.44 -9.06 41.44
CA ILE A 106 -28.05 -8.61 40.18
C ILE A 106 -27.78 -7.11 39.97
N THR A 107 -28.04 -6.28 40.99
CA THR A 107 -27.75 -4.83 40.94
C THR A 107 -26.26 -4.56 40.72
N LYS A 108 -25.37 -5.31 41.38
CA LYS A 108 -23.92 -5.21 41.16
C LYS A 108 -23.56 -5.49 39.70
N TYR A 109 -24.07 -6.57 39.10
CA TYR A 109 -23.78 -6.91 37.70
C TYR A 109 -24.39 -5.91 36.71
N GLN A 110 -25.56 -5.35 36.99
CA GLN A 110 -26.14 -4.27 36.18
C GLN A 110 -25.25 -3.01 36.19
N GLY A 111 -24.72 -2.63 37.35
CA GLY A 111 -23.76 -1.54 37.46
C GLY A 111 -22.49 -1.80 36.63
N GLN A 112 -21.90 -2.99 36.78
CA GLN A 112 -20.71 -3.40 36.01
C GLN A 112 -20.96 -3.38 34.50
N LYS A 113 -22.11 -3.88 34.03
CA LYS A 113 -22.47 -3.87 32.61
C LYS A 113 -22.53 -2.46 32.02
N THR A 114 -23.03 -1.50 32.78
CA THR A 114 -23.12 -0.10 32.33
C THR A 114 -21.72 0.48 32.12
N GLU A 115 -20.80 0.23 33.05
CA GLU A 115 -19.42 0.68 32.96
C GLU A 115 -18.66 0.01 31.80
N ILE A 116 -18.81 -1.32 31.65
CA ILE A 116 -18.19 -2.09 30.55
C ILE A 116 -18.71 -1.59 29.21
N LYS A 117 -20.03 -1.37 29.08
CA LYS A 117 -20.63 -0.85 27.85
C LYS A 117 -20.06 0.53 27.50
N ALA A 118 -19.94 1.42 28.48
CA ALA A 118 -19.36 2.75 28.25
C ALA A 118 -17.90 2.68 27.75
N ARG A 119 -17.09 1.77 28.31
CA ARG A 119 -15.71 1.54 27.83
C ARG A 119 -15.68 0.95 26.42
N ALA A 120 -16.52 -0.04 26.13
CA ALA A 120 -16.63 -0.65 24.81
C ALA A 120 -17.03 0.37 23.74
N ASP A 121 -18.07 1.18 24.02
CA ASP A 121 -18.54 2.24 23.12
C ASP A 121 -17.45 3.30 22.89
N ALA A 122 -16.68 3.66 23.92
CA ALA A 122 -15.57 4.61 23.80
C ALA A 122 -14.43 4.07 22.92
N LEU A 123 -14.06 2.79 23.08
CA LEU A 123 -13.04 2.12 22.27
C LEU A 123 -13.50 1.97 20.82
N GLU A 124 -14.77 1.66 20.58
CA GLU A 124 -15.34 1.57 19.25
C GLU A 124 -15.37 2.94 18.55
N ALA A 125 -15.76 4.00 19.25
CA ALA A 125 -15.68 5.36 18.72
C ALA A 125 -14.24 5.78 18.36
N ALA A 126 -13.27 5.42 19.21
CA ALA A 126 -11.85 5.69 18.96
C ALA A 126 -11.30 4.87 17.77
N SER A 127 -11.74 3.61 17.63
CA SER A 127 -11.43 2.75 16.49
C SER A 127 -11.99 3.33 15.19
N ASN A 128 -13.24 3.77 15.19
CA ASN A 128 -13.89 4.30 13.99
C ASN A 128 -13.21 5.59 13.51
N LYS A 129 -12.87 6.51 14.43
CA LYS A 129 -12.09 7.72 14.11
C LYS A 129 -10.73 7.39 13.50
N ALA A 130 -10.01 6.41 14.06
CA ALA A 130 -8.71 6.00 13.52
C ALA A 130 -8.84 5.35 12.13
N ASN A 131 -9.92 4.60 11.89
CA ASN A 131 -10.19 4.00 10.59
C ASN A 131 -10.55 5.05 9.52
N GLU A 132 -11.38 6.04 9.86
CA GLU A 132 -11.71 7.16 8.97
C GLU A 132 -10.46 7.97 8.57
N GLU A 133 -9.57 8.22 9.53
CA GLU A 133 -8.30 8.92 9.28
C GLU A 133 -7.38 8.10 8.35
N SER A 134 -7.28 6.78 8.58
CA SER A 134 -6.58 5.85 7.69
C SER A 134 -7.16 5.87 6.27
N ASP A 135 -8.48 5.81 6.12
CA ASP A 135 -9.13 5.78 4.81
C ASP A 135 -8.93 7.09 4.04
N ARG A 136 -8.85 8.23 4.74
CA ARG A 136 -8.50 9.52 4.14
C ARG A 136 -7.08 9.51 3.57
N LEU A 137 -6.11 9.01 4.33
CA LEU A 137 -4.70 8.92 3.93
C LEU A 137 -4.44 7.88 2.82
N ASN A 138 -5.30 6.85 2.70
CA ASN A 138 -5.10 5.76 1.74
C ASN A 138 -5.57 6.09 0.30
N ARG A 139 -6.44 7.08 0.13
CA ARG A 139 -6.89 7.54 -1.20
C ARG A 139 -5.75 7.96 -2.14
N PRO A 140 -4.81 8.82 -1.74
CA PRO A 140 -3.70 9.21 -2.61
C PRO A 140 -2.70 8.07 -2.89
N HIS A 141 -2.52 7.15 -1.94
CA HIS A 141 -1.59 6.01 -2.07
C HIS A 141 -1.87 5.15 -3.34
N THR A 142 -3.15 4.95 -3.67
CA THR A 142 -3.53 4.16 -4.85
C THR A 142 -3.10 4.83 -6.17
N GLY A 143 -3.02 6.16 -6.22
CA GLY A 143 -2.54 6.91 -7.37
C GLY A 143 -1.04 6.78 -7.59
N MET A 144 -0.25 6.85 -6.51
CA MET A 144 1.21 6.69 -6.57
C MET A 144 1.61 5.27 -7.00
N ALA A 145 0.92 4.24 -6.51
CA ALA A 145 1.19 2.86 -6.91
C ALA A 145 0.98 2.64 -8.42
N ARG A 146 -0.10 3.23 -9.00
CA ARG A 146 -0.35 3.16 -10.44
C ARG A 146 0.74 3.86 -11.25
N SER A 147 1.21 5.03 -10.81
CA SER A 147 2.30 5.75 -11.46
C SER A 147 3.58 4.89 -11.56
N LEU A 148 3.97 4.24 -10.46
CA LEU A 148 5.17 3.40 -10.42
C LEU A 148 5.11 2.24 -11.42
N ILE A 149 3.93 1.62 -11.60
CA ILE A 149 3.72 0.56 -12.58
C ILE A 149 3.96 1.07 -14.01
N PHE A 150 3.42 2.24 -14.37
CA PHE A 150 3.63 2.82 -15.71
C PHE A 150 5.09 3.22 -15.97
N LEU A 151 5.80 3.70 -14.94
CA LEU A 151 7.24 3.96 -15.03
C LEU A 151 8.03 2.67 -15.25
N GLN A 152 7.67 1.58 -14.58
CA GLN A 152 8.33 0.27 -14.75
C GLN A 152 8.10 -0.31 -16.16
N ILE A 153 6.90 -0.15 -16.70
CA ILE A 153 6.58 -0.54 -18.08
C ILE A 153 7.42 0.27 -19.06
N ALA A 154 7.57 1.59 -18.84
CA ALA A 154 8.41 2.44 -19.68
C ALA A 154 9.89 2.03 -19.64
N ILE A 155 10.43 1.71 -18.47
CA ILE A 155 11.81 1.20 -18.30
C ILE A 155 12.00 -0.13 -19.05
N SER A 156 11.02 -1.04 -18.94
CA SER A 156 11.08 -2.35 -19.61
C SER A 156 11.07 -2.21 -21.13
N LEU A 157 10.21 -1.33 -21.66
CA LEU A 157 10.15 -1.02 -23.10
C LEU A 157 11.40 -0.30 -23.59
N ALA A 158 11.99 0.59 -22.77
CA ALA A 158 13.26 1.24 -23.07
C ALA A 158 14.39 0.20 -23.20
N SER A 159 14.50 -0.73 -22.26
CA SER A 159 15.48 -1.83 -22.31
C SER A 159 15.33 -2.72 -23.56
N ILE A 160 14.09 -3.12 -23.88
CA ILE A 160 13.81 -3.89 -25.11
C ILE A 160 14.19 -3.08 -26.36
N THR A 161 13.99 -1.76 -26.34
CA THR A 161 14.37 -0.89 -27.47
C THR A 161 15.89 -0.83 -27.66
N ALA A 162 16.68 -0.79 -26.59
CA ALA A 162 18.14 -0.85 -26.68
C ALA A 162 18.64 -2.16 -27.31
N LEU A 163 17.99 -3.29 -27.00
CA LEU A 163 18.34 -4.61 -27.55
C LEU A 163 17.90 -4.80 -29.01
N THR A 164 16.75 -4.23 -29.39
CA THR A 164 16.14 -4.46 -30.71
C THR A 164 16.42 -3.35 -31.72
N GLY A 165 16.95 -2.20 -31.30
CA GLY A 165 17.20 -1.03 -32.16
C GLY A 165 15.94 -0.38 -32.77
N ARG A 166 14.75 -0.80 -32.34
CA ARG A 166 13.48 -0.46 -33.00
C ARG A 166 12.87 0.82 -32.43
N ARG A 167 13.06 1.93 -33.14
CA ARG A 167 12.69 3.30 -32.71
C ARG A 167 11.20 3.49 -32.34
N TRP A 168 10.28 2.71 -32.92
CA TRP A 168 8.85 2.80 -32.55
C TRP A 168 8.59 2.36 -31.10
N LEU A 169 9.36 1.38 -30.59
CA LEU A 169 9.25 0.93 -29.20
C LEU A 169 9.69 2.04 -28.23
N PHE A 170 10.65 2.88 -28.62
CA PHE A 170 11.05 4.06 -27.84
C PHE A 170 9.91 5.08 -27.75
N GLY A 171 9.15 5.27 -28.83
CA GLY A 171 7.96 6.14 -28.83
C GLY A 171 6.88 5.64 -27.86
N VAL A 172 6.64 4.33 -27.81
CA VAL A 172 5.69 3.72 -26.86
C VAL A 172 6.20 3.84 -25.41
N ALA A 173 7.51 3.65 -25.19
CA ALA A 173 8.12 3.84 -23.87
C ALA A 173 7.96 5.29 -23.37
N MET A 174 8.17 6.27 -24.26
CA MET A 174 8.03 7.68 -23.93
C MET A 174 6.57 8.06 -23.61
N LEU A 175 5.61 7.52 -24.34
CA LEU A 175 4.17 7.71 -24.05
C LEU A 175 3.80 7.12 -22.67
N SER A 176 4.27 5.90 -22.37
CA SER A 176 4.04 5.26 -21.07
C SER A 176 4.67 6.06 -19.92
N ALA A 177 5.86 6.62 -20.13
CA ALA A 177 6.51 7.48 -19.14
C ALA A 177 5.73 8.78 -18.89
N LEU A 178 5.22 9.44 -19.95
CA LEU A 178 4.39 10.64 -19.81
C LEU A 178 3.11 10.35 -19.03
N ILE A 179 2.46 9.21 -19.28
CA ILE A 179 1.29 8.76 -18.52
C ILE A 179 1.67 8.52 -17.05
N GLY A 180 2.79 7.84 -16.80
CA GLY A 180 3.28 7.59 -15.43
C GLY A 180 3.57 8.87 -14.66
N VAL A 181 4.24 9.85 -15.27
CA VAL A 181 4.51 11.17 -14.68
C VAL A 181 3.23 11.97 -14.48
N GLY A 182 2.29 11.94 -15.44
CA GLY A 182 1.00 12.61 -15.30
C GLY A 182 0.15 12.05 -14.14
N LEU A 183 0.16 10.73 -13.98
CA LEU A 183 -0.49 10.08 -12.83
C LEU A 183 0.21 10.41 -11.50
N TRP A 184 1.53 10.59 -11.51
CA TRP A 184 2.27 11.03 -10.32
C TRP A 184 1.91 12.46 -9.91
N VAL A 185 1.90 13.39 -10.87
CA VAL A 185 1.56 14.80 -10.61
C VAL A 185 0.12 14.94 -10.13
N THR A 186 -0.81 14.20 -10.73
CA THR A 186 -2.19 14.19 -10.23
C THR A 186 -2.23 13.61 -8.82
N ALA A 187 -1.59 12.46 -8.55
CA ALA A 187 -1.53 11.90 -7.20
C ALA A 187 -0.95 12.87 -6.15
N LEU A 188 0.08 13.65 -6.49
CA LEU A 188 0.62 14.71 -5.62
C LEU A 188 -0.40 15.84 -5.37
N GLY A 189 -1.15 16.24 -6.39
CA GLY A 189 -2.23 17.23 -6.25
C GLY A 189 -3.35 16.76 -5.31
N TRP A 190 -3.63 15.46 -5.26
CA TRP A 190 -4.58 14.85 -4.32
C TRP A 190 -4.00 14.61 -2.92
N VAL A 191 -2.67 14.66 -2.75
CA VAL A 191 -2.02 14.66 -1.43
C VAL A 191 -2.04 16.06 -0.80
N ALA A 192 -1.99 17.11 -1.62
CA ALA A 192 -1.92 18.50 -1.17
C ALA A 192 -3.30 19.18 -0.94
N ALA A 193 -4.40 18.55 -1.38
CA ALA A 193 -5.78 19.04 -1.27
C ALA A 193 -6.57 18.28 -0.19
#